data_AF-A0A660URR4-F1
#
_entry.id   AF-A0A660URR4-F1
#
_cell.length_a   1.000
_cell.length_b   1.000
_cell.length_c   1.000
_cell.angle_alpha   90.00
_cell.angle_beta   90.00
_cell.angle_gamma   90.00
#
_symmetry.space_group_name_H-M   'P 1'
#
loop_
_entity.id
_entity.type
_entity.pdbx_description
1 polymer ?
#
loop_
_entity_poly.entity_id
_entity_poly.type
_entity_poly.pdbx_seq_one_letter_code
_entity_poly.pdbx_strand_id
1 'polypeptide(L)'
;DLWMALDEGQRLFSQRKEISTYNGNSLTDLAGLVRGTGVGLFVSVLTPDDLSNRIPAITSTKIMGRCGSIPEYIAAGRYMGLSTEQITWCAHHMVPGMFVGQIGDGKWRYPFLFKIPSQKSLKPVSNKEADDTLISLSHLKVEPVEFTNWSARPRIEVSCQTSQTAVLTDSEYRLLKAIIDNPMLSSSQYVKLAKISPNTLSKLRPGFIQRGFIREHEVDSGKRGRSKRVLEPLETGVKAVKAYVQQEGI
;
A
#
# COMPACT_ATOMS: atom_id res chain seq x y z
N ASP A 1 4.72 13.33 13.74
CA ASP A 1 3.85 12.25 13.26
C ASP A 1 2.92 12.77 12.18
N LEU A 2 2.98 12.15 10.99
CA LEU A 2 2.12 12.50 9.87
C LEU A 2 0.75 11.86 10.07
N TRP A 3 -0.32 12.64 9.92
CA TRP A 3 -1.71 12.17 9.98
C TRP A 3 -2.42 12.50 8.68
N MET A 4 -3.07 11.51 8.09
CA MET A 4 -3.99 11.68 6.98
C MET A 4 -5.42 11.61 7.51
N ALA A 5 -6.17 12.70 7.35
CA ALA A 5 -7.58 12.75 7.70
C ALA A 5 -8.43 12.76 6.42
N LEU A 6 -9.32 11.78 6.30
CA LEU A 6 -10.27 11.66 5.20
C LEU A 6 -11.67 11.90 5.76
N ASP A 7 -12.26 13.03 5.37
CA ASP A 7 -13.66 13.30 5.67
C ASP A 7 -14.59 12.66 4.63
N GLU A 8 -15.79 12.29 5.06
CA GLU A 8 -16.74 11.51 4.26
C GLU A 8 -16.15 10.23 3.64
N GLY A 9 -15.30 9.53 4.40
CA GLY A 9 -14.53 8.38 3.95
C GLY A 9 -15.37 7.24 3.38
N GLN A 10 -16.66 7.14 3.71
CA GLN A 10 -17.58 6.15 3.13
C GLN A 10 -17.66 6.24 1.59
N ARG A 11 -17.42 7.42 1.00
CA ARG A 11 -17.39 7.59 -0.47
C ARG A 11 -16.14 6.99 -1.12
N LEU A 12 -15.03 7.01 -0.39
CA LEU A 12 -13.73 6.51 -0.81
C LEU A 12 -13.62 5.01 -0.54
N PHE A 13 -14.15 4.55 0.58
CA PHE A 13 -14.12 3.16 1.03
C PHE A 13 -15.46 2.46 0.86
N SER A 14 -16.11 2.69 -0.28
CA SER A 14 -17.43 2.13 -0.59
C SER A 14 -17.36 0.62 -0.85
N GLN A 15 -18.18 -0.16 -0.15
CA GLN A 15 -18.31 -1.60 -0.36
C GLN A 15 -18.86 -1.91 -1.76
N ARG A 16 -19.82 -1.10 -2.24
CA ARG A 16 -20.35 -1.25 -3.61
C ARG A 16 -19.27 -1.06 -4.67
N LYS A 17 -18.40 -0.05 -4.50
CA LYS A 17 -17.27 0.18 -5.42
C LYS A 17 -16.28 -0.99 -5.41
N GLU A 18 -16.01 -1.56 -4.25
CA GLU A 18 -15.17 -2.77 -4.10
C GLU A 18 -15.72 -3.96 -4.91
N ILE A 19 -17.03 -4.17 -4.87
CA ILE A 19 -17.68 -5.28 -5.59
C ILE A 19 -17.70 -5.03 -7.10
N SER A 20 -17.90 -3.78 -7.53
CA SER A 20 -18.00 -3.44 -8.96
C SER A 20 -16.67 -3.50 -9.71
N THR A 21 -15.55 -3.40 -9.00
CA THR A 21 -14.22 -3.34 -9.60
C THR A 21 -13.54 -4.70 -9.45
N TYR A 22 -13.13 -5.32 -10.55
CA TYR A 22 -12.55 -6.69 -10.55
C TYR A 22 -11.28 -6.84 -9.68
N ASN A 23 -10.67 -5.72 -9.27
CA ASN A 23 -9.44 -5.66 -8.46
C ASN A 23 -9.65 -5.08 -7.04
N GLY A 24 -10.89 -4.98 -6.56
CA GLY A 24 -11.17 -4.38 -5.24
C GLY A 24 -10.94 -2.86 -5.20
N ASN A 25 -10.71 -2.32 -4.00
CA ASN A 25 -10.47 -0.89 -3.79
C ASN A 25 -9.04 -0.64 -3.33
N SER A 26 -8.25 -0.07 -4.23
CA SER A 26 -6.84 0.28 -3.99
C SER A 26 -6.63 1.16 -2.75
N LEU A 27 -7.60 2.02 -2.39
CA LEU A 27 -7.51 2.83 -1.19
C LEU A 27 -7.61 1.98 0.08
N THR A 28 -8.46 0.95 0.07
CA THR A 28 -8.57 -0.01 1.16
C THR A 28 -7.27 -0.80 1.34
N ASP A 29 -6.63 -1.18 0.23
CA ASP A 29 -5.34 -1.88 0.27
C ASP A 29 -4.21 -0.97 0.78
N LEU A 30 -4.18 0.29 0.33
CA LEU A 30 -3.26 1.31 0.84
C LEU A 30 -3.45 1.57 2.32
N ALA A 31 -4.70 1.65 2.79
CA ALA A 31 -5.00 1.82 4.22
C ALA A 31 -4.43 0.67 5.07
N GLY A 32 -4.36 -0.54 4.52
CA GLY A 32 -3.70 -1.68 5.17
C GLY A 32 -2.19 -1.51 5.34
N LEU A 33 -1.53 -0.88 4.36
CA LEU A 33 -0.09 -0.61 4.40
C LEU A 33 0.28 0.49 5.42
N VAL A 34 -0.61 1.46 5.63
CA VAL A 34 -0.37 2.61 6.53
C VAL A 34 0.03 2.16 7.94
N ARG A 35 -0.54 1.06 8.46
CA ARG A 35 -0.26 0.52 9.81
C ARG A 35 1.23 0.23 10.09
N GLY A 36 2.04 -0.04 9.06
CA GLY A 36 3.48 -0.31 9.18
C GLY A 36 4.40 0.89 8.94
N THR A 37 3.85 2.04 8.56
CA THR A 37 4.64 3.18 8.06
C THR A 37 4.87 4.28 9.09
N GLY A 38 4.23 4.22 10.26
CA GLY A 38 4.23 5.31 11.25
C GLY A 38 3.34 6.50 10.87
N VAL A 39 2.57 6.40 9.77
CA VAL A 39 1.55 7.38 9.38
C VAL A 39 0.22 7.04 10.06
N GLY A 40 -0.45 8.02 10.65
CA GLY A 40 -1.80 7.87 11.19
C GLY A 40 -2.87 8.04 10.11
N LEU A 41 -3.86 7.16 10.07
CA LEU A 41 -5.04 7.30 9.20
C LEU A 41 -6.28 7.53 10.04
N PHE A 42 -6.94 8.66 9.80
CA PHE A 42 -8.23 9.01 10.39
C PHE A 42 -9.29 9.05 9.30
N VAL A 43 -10.32 8.22 9.44
CA VAL A 43 -11.44 8.15 8.49
C VAL A 43 -12.70 8.58 9.22
N SER A 44 -13.20 9.77 8.89
CA SER A 44 -14.50 10.25 9.34
C SER A 44 -15.57 9.71 8.40
N VAL A 45 -16.63 9.14 8.97
CA VAL A 45 -17.78 8.65 8.20
C VAL A 45 -19.07 9.17 8.81
N LEU A 46 -20.00 9.58 7.95
CA LEU A 46 -21.33 10.02 8.38
C LEU A 46 -22.28 8.85 8.59
N THR A 47 -22.13 7.80 7.78
CA THR A 47 -22.97 6.59 7.83
C THR A 47 -22.13 5.35 7.51
N PRO A 48 -22.36 4.22 8.21
CA PRO A 48 -21.66 2.97 7.96
C PRO A 48 -22.26 2.14 6.79
N ASP A 49 -23.44 2.49 6.26
CA ASP A 49 -24.24 1.63 5.37
C ASP A 49 -23.56 1.19 4.06
N ASP A 50 -22.55 1.93 3.58
CA ASP A 50 -21.75 1.55 2.41
C ASP A 50 -20.25 1.48 2.74
N LEU A 51 -19.86 1.52 4.01
CA LEU A 51 -18.46 1.44 4.39
C LEU A 51 -17.95 0.00 4.21
N SER A 52 -16.81 -0.16 3.55
CA SER A 52 -16.15 -1.45 3.43
C SER A 52 -15.88 -2.05 4.81
N ASN A 53 -16.30 -3.30 4.99
CA ASN A 53 -16.06 -4.08 6.21
C ASN A 53 -14.56 -4.26 6.52
N ARG A 54 -13.66 -4.00 5.56
CA ARG A 54 -12.21 -4.04 5.76
C ARG A 54 -11.70 -2.86 6.58
N ILE A 55 -12.29 -1.67 6.43
CA ILE A 55 -11.81 -0.45 7.12
C ILE A 55 -11.91 -0.58 8.64
N PRO A 56 -13.06 -0.99 9.21
CA PRO A 56 -13.12 -1.25 10.65
C PRO A 56 -12.15 -2.35 11.11
N ALA A 57 -11.82 -3.33 10.26
CA ALA A 57 -10.90 -4.41 10.61
C ALA A 57 -9.43 -3.95 10.68
N ILE A 58 -9.04 -2.96 9.85
CA ILE A 58 -7.65 -2.46 9.82
C ILE A 58 -7.42 -1.24 10.73
N THR A 59 -8.48 -0.54 11.14
CA THR A 59 -8.43 0.55 12.11
C THR A 59 -8.41 0.02 13.55
N SER A 60 -7.44 0.47 14.35
CA SER A 60 -7.32 0.07 15.76
C SER A 60 -8.35 0.79 16.63
N THR A 61 -8.44 2.11 16.50
CA THR A 61 -9.33 2.95 17.29
C THR A 61 -10.63 3.24 16.54
N LYS A 62 -11.75 3.10 17.23
CA LYS A 62 -13.10 3.37 16.71
C LYS A 62 -13.82 4.32 17.64
N ILE A 63 -14.48 5.31 17.07
CA ILE A 63 -15.29 6.29 17.81
C ILE A 63 -16.64 6.35 17.12
N MET A 64 -17.70 6.02 17.86
CA MET A 64 -19.08 6.10 17.40
C MET A 64 -19.78 7.24 18.13
N GLY A 65 -20.25 8.23 17.36
CA GLY A 65 -21.10 9.31 17.86
C GLY A 65 -22.58 8.96 17.77
N ARG A 66 -23.43 9.99 17.80
CA ARG A 66 -24.86 9.84 17.54
C ARG A 66 -25.09 9.46 16.07
N CYS A 67 -25.82 8.38 15.83
CA CYS A 67 -26.29 7.97 14.51
C CYS A 67 -27.70 8.51 14.22
N GLY A 68 -28.07 8.59 12.94
CA GLY A 68 -29.37 9.06 12.47
C GLY A 68 -30.48 8.00 12.52
N SER A 69 -30.12 6.71 12.56
CA SER A 69 -31.10 5.62 12.59
C SER A 69 -30.63 4.38 13.37
N ILE A 70 -31.57 3.50 13.74
CA ILE A 70 -31.27 2.23 14.42
C ILE A 70 -30.36 1.30 13.57
N PRO A 71 -30.58 1.12 12.25
CA PRO A 71 -29.65 0.35 11.42
C PRO A 71 -28.20 0.82 11.48
N GLU A 72 -27.98 2.14 11.51
CA GLU A 72 -26.63 2.71 11.63
C GLU A 72 -26.00 2.38 13.00
N TYR A 73 -26.77 2.46 14.09
CA TYR A 73 -26.30 2.01 15.42
C TYR A 73 -25.95 0.52 15.43
N ILE A 74 -26.74 -0.32 14.75
CA ILE A 74 -26.46 -1.76 14.65
C ILE A 74 -25.16 -1.98 13.87
N ALA A 75 -24.99 -1.32 12.73
CA ALA A 75 -23.79 -1.48 11.90
C ALA A 75 -22.54 -0.97 12.63
N ALA A 76 -22.57 0.26 13.16
CA ALA A 76 -21.45 0.84 13.90
C ALA A 76 -21.14 0.05 15.19
N GLY A 77 -22.16 -0.32 15.95
CA GLY A 77 -22.02 -1.09 17.18
C GLY A 77 -21.42 -2.49 16.96
N ARG A 78 -21.77 -3.16 15.84
CA ARG A 78 -21.16 -4.44 15.45
C ARG A 78 -19.65 -4.30 15.21
N TYR A 79 -19.19 -3.22 14.57
CA TYR A 79 -17.76 -2.99 14.38
C TYR A 79 -16.99 -2.77 15.68
N MET A 80 -17.69 -2.39 16.76
CA MET A 80 -17.11 -2.16 18.08
C MET A 80 -17.30 -3.33 19.05
N GLY A 81 -18.02 -4.38 18.64
CA GLY A 81 -18.34 -5.53 19.49
C GLY A 81 -19.37 -5.21 20.59
N LEU A 82 -20.27 -4.25 20.37
CA LEU A 82 -21.35 -3.95 21.30
C LEU A 82 -22.42 -5.04 21.31
N SER A 83 -23.00 -5.30 22.48
CA SER A 83 -24.18 -6.16 22.61
C SER A 83 -25.44 -5.47 22.09
N THR A 84 -26.50 -6.23 21.80
CA THR A 84 -27.79 -5.67 21.38
C THR A 84 -28.37 -4.68 22.39
N GLU A 85 -28.20 -4.96 23.69
CA GLU A 85 -28.64 -4.08 24.78
C GLU A 85 -27.85 -2.76 24.77
N GLN A 86 -26.53 -2.81 24.60
CA GLN A 86 -25.68 -1.63 24.50
C GLN A 86 -26.02 -0.79 23.26
N ILE A 87 -26.26 -1.44 22.11
CA ILE A 87 -26.69 -0.77 20.87
C ILE A 87 -28.02 -0.06 21.09
N THR A 88 -28.99 -0.74 21.72
CA THR A 88 -30.31 -0.17 22.03
C THR A 88 -30.17 1.00 23.00
N TRP A 89 -29.33 0.87 24.03
CA TRP A 89 -29.04 1.97 24.95
C TRP A 89 -28.48 3.18 24.20
N CYS A 90 -27.49 2.97 23.32
CA CYS A 90 -26.89 4.04 22.52
C CYS A 90 -27.96 4.76 21.66
N ALA A 91 -28.84 4.00 21.01
CA ALA A 91 -29.90 4.54 20.18
C ALA A 91 -30.85 5.50 20.94
N HIS A 92 -31.06 5.27 22.24
CA HIS A 92 -31.95 6.10 23.06
C HIS A 92 -31.25 7.22 23.84
N HIS A 93 -29.96 7.09 24.15
CA HIS A 93 -29.28 7.98 25.11
C HIS A 93 -28.15 8.82 24.52
N MET A 94 -27.68 8.52 23.30
CA MET A 94 -26.59 9.28 22.69
C MET A 94 -27.03 10.70 22.33
N VAL A 95 -26.29 11.67 22.86
CA VAL A 95 -26.48 13.10 22.62
C VAL A 95 -25.25 13.70 21.91
N PRO A 96 -25.37 14.86 21.24
CA PRO A 96 -24.21 15.56 20.68
C PRO A 96 -23.10 15.73 21.71
N GLY A 97 -21.87 15.39 21.32
CA GLY A 97 -20.69 15.40 22.20
C GLY A 97 -20.50 14.15 23.06
N MET A 98 -21.44 13.19 23.06
CA MET A 98 -21.26 11.87 23.68
C MET A 98 -20.83 10.85 22.63
N PHE A 99 -19.86 10.01 23.00
CA PHE A 99 -19.23 9.05 22.10
C PHE A 99 -19.00 7.72 22.81
N VAL A 100 -19.12 6.64 22.05
CA VAL A 100 -18.55 5.34 22.43
C VAL A 100 -17.17 5.24 21.78
N GLY A 101 -16.15 4.98 22.58
CA GLY A 101 -14.78 4.77 22.14
C GLY A 101 -14.36 3.33 22.32
N GLN A 102 -13.57 2.81 21.39
CA GLN A 102 -12.86 1.55 21.54
C GLN A 102 -11.44 1.73 21.01
N ILE A 103 -10.46 1.36 21.82
CA ILE A 103 -9.05 1.43 21.45
C ILE A 103 -8.56 0.00 21.17
N GLY A 104 -7.94 -0.19 20.00
CA GLY A 104 -7.46 -1.51 19.57
C GLY A 104 -6.07 -1.88 20.12
N ASP A 105 -5.36 -0.90 20.69
CA ASP A 105 -4.04 -1.09 21.29
C ASP A 105 -4.09 -1.09 22.83
N GLY A 106 -3.14 -1.78 23.45
CA GLY A 106 -3.04 -1.92 24.90
C GLY A 106 -3.92 -3.02 25.51
N LYS A 107 -3.90 -3.06 26.85
CA LYS A 107 -4.59 -4.08 27.68
C LYS A 107 -6.11 -3.85 27.75
N TRP A 108 -6.55 -2.60 27.61
CA TRP A 108 -7.97 -2.24 27.68
C TRP A 108 -8.54 -2.08 26.28
N ARG A 109 -9.35 -3.05 25.85
CA ARG A 109 -9.98 -3.08 24.52
C ARG A 109 -11.51 -3.04 24.57
N TYR A 110 -12.06 -2.83 25.77
CA TYR A 110 -13.49 -2.76 25.98
C TYR A 110 -14.04 -1.41 25.53
N PRO A 111 -15.20 -1.38 24.85
CA PRO A 111 -15.90 -0.15 24.56
C PRO A 111 -16.19 0.65 25.83
N PHE A 112 -16.00 1.96 25.79
CA PHE A 112 -16.26 2.87 26.90
C PHE A 112 -16.98 4.13 26.41
N LEU A 113 -17.80 4.71 27.29
CA LEU A 113 -18.50 5.96 27.02
C LEU A 113 -17.65 7.15 27.45
N PHE A 114 -17.59 8.19 26.63
CA PHE A 114 -16.97 9.45 27.00
C PHE A 114 -17.74 10.63 26.42
N LYS A 115 -17.55 11.82 27.01
CA LYS A 115 -18.20 13.05 26.59
C LYS A 115 -17.14 14.11 26.32
N ILE A 116 -17.13 14.64 25.10
CA ILE A 116 -16.32 15.79 24.74
C ILE A 116 -17.09 17.04 25.19
N PRO A 117 -16.50 17.91 26.01
CA PRO A 117 -17.15 19.16 26.41
C PRO A 117 -17.44 19.99 25.15
N SER A 118 -18.59 20.66 25.14
CA SER A 118 -18.87 21.66 24.11
C SER A 118 -17.75 22.68 24.16
N GLN A 119 -16.95 22.75 23.09
CA GLN A 119 -16.02 23.84 22.93
C GLN A 119 -16.87 25.11 22.85
N LYS A 120 -16.53 26.11 23.68
CA LYS A 120 -17.14 27.44 23.57
C LYS A 120 -17.07 27.84 22.11
N SER A 121 -18.18 28.32 21.54
CA SER A 121 -18.25 28.69 20.12
C SER A 121 -16.98 29.46 19.79
N LEU A 122 -16.16 28.91 18.89
CA LEU A 122 -15.03 29.65 18.38
C LEU A 122 -15.58 30.97 17.86
N LYS A 123 -14.96 32.08 18.26
CA LYS A 123 -15.39 33.40 17.80
C LYS A 123 -15.41 33.33 16.27
N PRO A 124 -16.55 33.61 15.61
CA PRO A 124 -16.58 33.60 14.15
C PRO A 124 -15.51 34.56 13.66
N VAL A 125 -14.55 34.03 12.92
CA VAL A 125 -13.49 34.82 12.28
C VAL A 125 -13.94 35.18 10.87
N SER A 126 -13.57 36.37 10.42
CA SER A 126 -13.80 36.74 9.02
C SER A 126 -12.86 35.98 8.09
N ASN A 127 -13.21 35.81 6.80
CA ASN A 127 -12.30 35.19 5.82
C ASN A 127 -10.94 35.89 5.80
N LYS A 128 -10.93 37.24 5.90
CA LYS A 128 -9.70 38.03 5.97
C LYS A 128 -8.85 37.65 7.18
N GLU A 129 -9.46 37.51 8.35
CA GLU A 129 -8.75 37.11 9.58
C GLU A 129 -8.17 35.69 9.45
N ALA A 130 -8.91 34.77 8.80
CA ALA A 130 -8.38 33.44 8.50
C ALA A 130 -7.19 33.51 7.53
N ASP A 131 -7.28 34.29 6.44
CA ASP A 131 -6.18 34.47 5.48
C ASP A 131 -4.95 35.11 6.13
N ASP A 132 -5.16 36.12 6.97
CA ASP A 132 -4.09 36.81 7.69
C ASP A 132 -3.32 35.85 8.63
N THR A 133 -3.99 34.85 9.22
CA THR A 133 -3.30 33.82 10.02
C THR A 133 -2.40 32.90 9.19
N LEU A 134 -2.75 32.64 7.93
CA LEU A 134 -1.98 31.80 7.02
C LEU A 134 -0.70 32.51 6.51
N ILE A 135 -0.63 33.84 6.56
CA ILE A 135 0.57 34.60 6.16
C ILE A 135 1.79 34.14 6.95
N SER A 136 1.62 33.82 8.24
CA SER A 136 2.71 33.30 9.08
C SER A 136 3.29 31.97 8.57
N LEU A 137 2.47 31.15 7.91
CA LEU A 137 2.87 29.87 7.33
C LEU A 137 3.52 30.04 5.94
N SER A 138 3.23 31.14 5.24
CA SER A 138 3.76 31.40 3.88
C SER A 138 5.28 31.56 3.83
N HIS A 139 5.90 31.95 4.95
CA HIS A 139 7.34 32.14 5.07
C HIS A 139 8.09 30.90 5.56
N LEU A 140 7.37 29.83 5.95
CA LEU A 140 8.01 28.58 6.33
C LEU A 140 8.57 27.93 5.07
N LYS A 141 9.88 27.65 5.08
CA LYS A 141 10.55 26.91 4.01
C LYS A 141 10.06 25.46 4.06
N VAL A 142 8.96 25.16 3.37
CA VAL A 142 8.49 23.80 3.18
C VAL A 142 9.38 23.15 2.11
N GLU A 143 10.45 22.49 2.54
CA GLU A 143 11.13 21.54 1.68
C GLU A 143 10.38 20.21 1.76
N PRO A 144 9.75 19.73 0.67
CA PRO A 144 9.03 18.46 0.68
C PRO A 144 10.03 17.29 0.67
N VAL A 145 10.71 17.06 1.80
CA VAL A 145 11.74 16.03 1.95
C VAL A 145 11.21 14.63 1.61
N GLU A 146 9.92 14.40 1.89
CA GLU A 146 9.20 13.15 1.63
C GLU A 146 8.97 12.88 0.13
N PHE A 147 9.00 13.92 -0.70
CA PHE A 147 8.78 13.82 -2.15
C PHE A 147 10.07 13.89 -2.97
N THR A 148 11.21 14.23 -2.36
CA THR A 148 12.50 14.32 -3.08
C THR A 148 12.87 13.03 -3.80
N ASN A 149 12.44 11.88 -3.27
CA ASN A 149 12.66 10.55 -3.86
C ASN A 149 11.35 9.85 -4.30
N TRP A 150 10.21 10.54 -4.23
CA TRP A 150 8.93 9.92 -4.59
C TRP A 150 8.85 9.77 -6.10
N SER A 151 8.57 8.55 -6.56
CA SER A 151 8.34 8.25 -7.96
C SER A 151 7.05 7.43 -8.08
N ALA A 152 6.20 7.76 -9.06
CA ALA A 152 4.93 7.07 -9.29
C ALA A 152 5.10 5.56 -9.58
N ARG A 153 6.32 5.10 -9.85
CA ARG A 153 6.66 3.69 -9.97
C ARG A 153 7.35 3.23 -8.67
N PRO A 154 6.85 2.19 -7.99
CA PRO A 154 7.55 1.64 -6.83
C PRO A 154 8.93 1.17 -7.26
N ARG A 155 9.98 1.91 -6.88
CA ARG A 155 11.37 1.46 -7.02
C ARG A 155 11.69 0.62 -5.80
N ILE A 156 11.64 -0.69 -5.96
CA ILE A 156 12.33 -1.59 -5.05
C ILE A 156 13.81 -1.43 -5.37
N GLU A 157 14.48 -0.53 -4.64
CA GLU A 157 15.94 -0.47 -4.63
C GLU A 157 16.43 -1.73 -3.93
N VAL A 158 16.65 -2.78 -4.71
CA VAL A 158 17.43 -3.92 -4.25
C VAL A 158 18.84 -3.37 -4.06
N SER A 159 19.22 -3.13 -2.80
CA SER A 159 20.58 -2.81 -2.41
C SER A 159 21.47 -4.01 -2.76
N CYS A 160 21.84 -4.11 -4.04
CA CYS A 160 22.87 -5.02 -4.51
C CYS A 160 24.18 -4.49 -3.94
N GLN A 161 24.56 -5.00 -2.77
CA GLN A 161 25.94 -4.91 -2.31
C GLN A 161 26.79 -5.45 -3.47
N THR A 162 27.56 -4.56 -4.09
CA THR A 162 28.43 -4.80 -5.24
C THR A 162 29.46 -5.86 -4.87
N SER A 163 29.02 -7.10 -4.95
CA SER A 163 29.81 -8.29 -4.74
C SER A 163 30.51 -8.53 -6.07
N GLN A 164 31.83 -8.32 -6.06
CA GLN A 164 32.87 -8.93 -6.89
C GLN A 164 32.47 -9.32 -8.32
N THR A 165 33.23 -8.82 -9.30
CA THR A 165 33.18 -9.23 -10.72
C THR A 165 33.18 -10.76 -10.86
N ALA A 166 31.99 -11.36 -10.84
CA ALA A 166 31.82 -12.79 -10.91
C ALA A 166 32.14 -13.23 -12.33
N VAL A 167 33.15 -14.08 -12.48
CA VAL A 167 33.47 -14.73 -13.75
C VAL A 167 32.26 -15.57 -14.15
N LEU A 168 31.67 -15.24 -15.31
CA LEU A 168 30.55 -16.01 -15.86
C LEU A 168 31.07 -17.34 -16.38
N THR A 169 30.35 -18.43 -16.13
CA THR A 169 30.54 -19.69 -16.88
C THR A 169 30.00 -19.54 -18.31
N ASP A 170 30.46 -20.38 -19.25
CA ASP A 170 29.94 -20.36 -20.64
C ASP A 170 28.41 -20.51 -20.70
N SER A 171 27.82 -21.36 -19.85
CA SER A 171 26.36 -21.52 -19.78
C SER A 171 25.64 -20.27 -19.24
N GLU A 172 26.27 -19.55 -18.30
CA GLU A 172 25.75 -18.28 -17.79
C GLU A 172 25.86 -17.18 -18.85
N TYR A 173 27.00 -17.07 -19.54
CA TYR A 173 27.20 -16.14 -20.64
C TYR A 173 26.17 -16.33 -21.75
N ARG A 174 25.97 -17.57 -22.23
CA ARG A 174 24.98 -17.88 -23.28
C ARG A 174 23.56 -17.50 -22.89
N LEU A 175 23.17 -17.76 -21.64
CA LEU A 175 21.85 -17.37 -21.14
C LEU A 175 21.70 -15.85 -21.04
N LEU A 176 22.67 -15.17 -20.42
CA LEU A 176 22.60 -13.74 -20.19
C LEU A 176 22.64 -12.96 -21.52
N LYS A 177 23.46 -13.41 -22.47
CA LYS A 177 23.49 -12.87 -23.84
C LYS A 177 22.16 -13.03 -24.55
N ALA A 178 21.53 -14.21 -24.47
CA ALA A 178 20.22 -14.44 -25.07
C ALA A 178 19.11 -13.52 -24.49
N ILE A 179 19.18 -13.21 -23.19
CA ILE A 179 18.26 -12.27 -22.52
C ILE A 179 18.51 -10.82 -22.95
N ILE A 180 19.78 -10.43 -23.14
CA ILE A 180 20.14 -9.09 -23.62
C ILE A 180 19.69 -8.89 -25.08
N ASP A 181 19.91 -9.89 -25.92
CA ASP A 181 19.58 -9.81 -27.35
C ASP A 181 18.06 -9.84 -27.59
N ASN A 182 17.28 -10.43 -26.68
CA ASN A 182 15.84 -10.62 -26.82
C ASN A 182 15.07 -10.35 -25.51
N PRO A 183 15.05 -9.10 -25.01
CA PRO A 183 14.47 -8.77 -23.71
C PRO A 183 12.95 -9.04 -23.68
N MET A 184 12.42 -9.28 -22.48
CA MET A 184 10.98 -9.45 -22.22
C MET A 184 10.32 -10.68 -22.87
N LEU A 185 11.10 -11.65 -23.35
CA LEU A 185 10.56 -12.93 -23.76
C LEU A 185 10.20 -13.82 -22.57
N SER A 186 9.35 -14.82 -22.84
CA SER A 186 8.97 -15.83 -21.84
C SER A 186 10.15 -16.70 -21.45
N SER A 187 10.26 -17.07 -20.16
CA SER A 187 11.41 -17.82 -19.64
C SER A 187 11.73 -19.10 -20.42
N SER A 188 10.71 -19.79 -20.95
CA SER A 188 10.88 -21.02 -21.73
C SER A 188 11.53 -20.81 -23.10
N GLN A 189 11.42 -19.62 -23.71
CA GLN A 189 12.01 -19.33 -25.02
C GLN A 189 13.54 -19.24 -24.93
N TYR A 190 14.07 -18.72 -23.82
CA TYR A 190 15.53 -18.60 -23.63
C TYR A 190 16.25 -19.95 -23.57
N VAL A 191 15.57 -21.04 -23.20
CA VAL A 191 16.14 -22.40 -23.21
C VAL A 191 16.66 -22.74 -24.62
N LYS A 192 15.86 -22.44 -25.65
CA LYS A 192 16.22 -22.70 -27.06
C LYS A 192 17.28 -21.71 -27.55
N LEU A 193 17.12 -20.42 -27.24
CA LEU A 193 18.04 -19.36 -27.69
C LEU A 193 19.45 -19.54 -27.11
N ALA A 194 19.56 -19.84 -25.82
CA ALA A 194 20.83 -20.01 -25.12
C ALA A 194 21.45 -21.42 -25.31
N LYS A 195 20.72 -22.35 -25.96
CA LYS A 195 21.11 -23.76 -26.11
C LYS A 195 21.45 -24.42 -24.77
N ILE A 196 20.59 -24.22 -23.77
CA ILE A 196 20.72 -24.81 -22.42
C ILE A 196 19.54 -25.73 -22.11
N SER A 197 19.67 -26.58 -21.08
CA SER A 197 18.53 -27.40 -20.62
C SER A 197 17.56 -26.59 -19.76
N PRO A 198 16.27 -26.96 -19.68
CA PRO A 198 15.31 -26.34 -18.76
C PRO A 198 15.76 -26.40 -17.28
N ASN A 199 16.43 -27.48 -16.89
CA ASN A 199 16.97 -27.65 -15.54
C ASN A 199 18.11 -26.66 -15.25
N THR A 200 18.97 -26.41 -16.25
CA THR A 200 20.03 -25.40 -16.16
C THR A 200 19.43 -24.01 -15.98
N LEU A 201 18.41 -23.65 -16.76
CA LEU A 201 17.71 -22.36 -16.61
C LEU A 201 17.13 -22.19 -15.20
N SER A 202 16.47 -23.22 -14.66
CA SER A 202 15.90 -23.19 -13.32
C SER A 202 16.95 -22.98 -12.23
N LYS A 203 18.17 -23.49 -12.42
CA LYS A 203 19.30 -23.33 -11.48
C LYS A 203 19.97 -21.97 -11.59
N LEU A 204 20.21 -21.48 -12.81
CA LEU A 204 20.94 -20.21 -13.03
C LEU A 204 20.10 -18.97 -12.71
N ARG A 205 18.79 -19.02 -12.99
CA ARG A 205 17.91 -17.85 -12.88
C ARG A 205 17.90 -17.18 -11.49
N PRO A 206 17.73 -17.91 -10.37
CA PRO A 206 17.80 -17.29 -9.04
C PRO A 206 19.14 -16.59 -8.79
N GLY A 207 20.24 -17.17 -9.26
CA GLY A 207 21.57 -16.58 -9.15
C GLY A 207 21.71 -15.27 -9.93
N PHE A 208 21.12 -15.18 -11.13
CA PHE A 208 21.12 -13.93 -11.91
C PHE A 208 20.26 -12.83 -11.30
N ILE A 209 19.11 -13.19 -10.71
CA ILE A 209 18.26 -12.24 -9.97
C ILE A 209 19.01 -11.74 -8.74
N GLN A 210 19.65 -12.64 -7.98
CA GLN A 210 20.40 -12.30 -6.77
C GLN A 210 21.63 -11.42 -7.07
N ARG A 211 22.35 -11.69 -8.16
CA ARG A 211 23.47 -10.85 -8.64
C ARG A 211 23.01 -9.54 -9.29
N GLY A 212 21.69 -9.34 -9.43
CA GLY A 212 21.11 -8.16 -10.06
C GLY A 212 21.40 -8.07 -11.55
N PHE A 213 21.66 -9.17 -12.26
CA PHE A 213 21.91 -9.17 -13.71
C PHE A 213 20.62 -9.09 -14.53
N ILE A 214 19.53 -9.64 -14.00
CA ILE A 214 18.22 -9.66 -14.64
C ILE A 214 17.12 -9.36 -13.62
N ARG A 215 15.98 -8.86 -14.09
CA ARG A 215 14.74 -8.71 -13.34
C ARG A 215 13.67 -9.65 -13.92
N GLU A 216 12.97 -10.38 -13.06
CA GLU A 216 11.84 -11.23 -13.44
C GLU A 216 10.54 -10.47 -13.23
N HIS A 217 9.68 -10.46 -14.24
CA HIS A 217 8.32 -9.93 -14.16
C HIS A 217 7.33 -11.08 -14.33
N GLU A 218 6.32 -11.12 -13.47
CA GLU A 218 5.21 -12.06 -13.57
C GLU A 218 4.05 -11.38 -14.29
N VAL A 219 3.70 -11.89 -15.47
CA VAL A 219 2.63 -11.33 -16.32
C VAL A 219 1.45 -12.29 -16.30
N ASP A 220 0.35 -11.83 -15.71
CA ASP A 220 -0.92 -12.53 -15.76
C ASP A 220 -1.52 -12.44 -17.16
N SER A 221 -1.73 -13.61 -17.77
CA SER A 221 -2.23 -13.69 -19.14
C SER A 221 -3.74 -13.48 -19.28
N GLY A 222 -4.45 -13.13 -18.21
CA GLY A 222 -5.90 -12.88 -18.16
C GLY A 222 -6.80 -14.08 -18.49
N LYS A 223 -6.23 -15.18 -19.01
CA LYS A 223 -6.92 -16.44 -19.30
C LYS A 223 -6.56 -17.48 -18.25
N ARG A 224 -7.45 -18.46 -18.02
CA ARG A 224 -7.16 -19.64 -17.17
C ARG A 224 -5.83 -20.28 -17.61
N GLY A 225 -4.80 -20.14 -16.78
CA GLY A 225 -3.44 -20.59 -17.10
C GLY A 225 -2.43 -20.09 -16.08
N ARG A 226 -1.25 -20.71 -16.08
CA ARG A 226 -0.12 -20.28 -15.25
C ARG A 226 0.41 -18.93 -15.74
N SER A 227 0.73 -18.03 -14.81
CA SER A 227 1.41 -16.77 -15.07
C SER A 227 2.67 -16.99 -15.91
N LYS A 228 2.93 -16.08 -16.86
CA LYS A 228 4.14 -16.12 -17.68
C LYS A 228 5.20 -15.26 -17.03
N ARG A 229 6.40 -15.80 -16.90
CA ARG A 229 7.56 -15.05 -16.40
C ARG A 229 8.35 -14.50 -17.58
N VAL A 230 8.54 -13.19 -17.61
CA VAL A 230 9.38 -12.52 -18.61
C VAL A 230 10.62 -11.95 -17.93
N LEU A 231 11.75 -11.98 -18.64
CA LEU A 231 13.05 -11.59 -18.09
C LEU A 231 13.52 -10.29 -18.75
N GLU A 232 13.88 -9.31 -17.94
CA GLU A 232 14.45 -8.01 -18.31
C GLU A 232 15.94 -8.00 -17.97
N PRO A 233 16.84 -7.66 -18.92
CA PRO A 233 18.25 -7.46 -18.60
C PRO A 233 18.48 -6.16 -17.82
N LEU A 234 19.38 -6.19 -16.83
CA LEU A 234 19.83 -4.99 -16.11
C LEU A 234 21.22 -4.55 -16.61
N GLU A 235 21.59 -3.29 -16.38
CA GLU A 235 22.86 -2.73 -16.87
C GLU A 235 24.11 -3.49 -16.38
N THR A 236 24.05 -3.99 -15.15
CA THR A 236 25.05 -4.88 -14.53
C THR A 236 25.25 -6.15 -15.35
N GLY A 237 24.17 -6.76 -15.84
CA GLY A 237 24.23 -7.93 -16.72
C GLY A 237 24.88 -7.61 -18.06
N VAL A 238 24.56 -6.45 -18.65
CA VAL A 238 25.18 -5.99 -19.90
C VAL A 238 26.69 -5.78 -19.74
N LYS A 239 27.11 -5.17 -18.62
CA LYS A 239 28.54 -4.98 -18.29
C LYS A 239 29.25 -6.31 -18.10
N ALA A 240 28.63 -7.29 -17.43
CA ALA A 240 29.20 -8.62 -17.21
C ALA A 240 29.44 -9.37 -18.54
N VAL A 241 28.50 -9.30 -19.49
CA VAL A 241 28.67 -9.92 -20.82
C VAL A 241 29.81 -9.26 -21.61
N LYS A 242 29.92 -7.92 -21.58
CA LYS A 242 31.04 -7.22 -22.23
C LYS A 242 32.40 -7.60 -21.63
N ALA A 243 32.47 -7.74 -20.31
CA ALA A 243 33.69 -8.15 -19.61
C ALA A 243 34.11 -9.59 -19.99
N TYR A 244 33.15 -10.50 -20.13
CA TYR A 244 33.42 -11.89 -20.56
C TYR A 244 34.03 -11.94 -21.97
N VAL A 245 33.46 -11.19 -22.92
CA VAL A 245 33.97 -11.10 -24.31
C VAL A 245 35.42 -10.58 -24.33
N GLN A 246 35.72 -9.56 -23.53
CA GLN A 246 37.09 -9.04 -23.41
C GLN A 246 38.08 -10.05 -22.81
N GLN A 247 37.64 -10.96 -21.94
CA GLN A 247 38.50 -11.97 -21.31
C GLN A 247 38.84 -13.13 -22.26
N GLU A 248 37.90 -13.56 -23.11
CA GLU A 248 38.16 -14.67 -24.05
C GLU A 248 38.81 -14.23 -25.38
N GLY A 249 38.98 -12.93 -25.60
CA GLY A 249 39.63 -12.41 -26.81
C GLY A 249 38.85 -12.67 -28.10
N ILE A 250 37.52 -12.79 -27.99
CA ILE A 250 36.55 -12.93 -29.10
C ILE A 250 36.00 -11.54 -29.44
#